data_AF-A0A1Y4GPB5-F1
#
_entry.id   AF-A0A1Y4GPB5-F1
#
_cell.length_a   1.000
_cell.length_b   1.000
_cell.length_c   1.000
_cell.angle_alpha   90.00
_cell.angle_beta   90.00
_cell.angle_gamma   90.00
#
_symmetry.space_group_name_H-M   'P 1'
#
loop_
_entity.id
_entity.type
_entity.pdbx_description
1 polymer ?
#
loop_
_entity_poly.entity_id
_entity_poly.type
_entity_poly.pdbx_seq_one_letter_code
_entity_poly.pdbx_strand_id
1 'polypeptide(L)'
;MDAKVRRALEKSVAHQTRPVSGGAGLREKGGKAAHLAFGAAGEELAARYLAGLGYRIIDRNVRVGHCEIDLIARDGEELVFTEVRARRDNPVAAPEDTVGPVKLERLVRAASLWTQRMNYEGFWRIDLVAVTSFDGGEMKLEHIKSITEPIS
;
A
#
# COMPACT_ATOMS: atom_id res chain seq x y z
N MET A 1 -4.99 -29.03 11.64
CA MET A 1 -5.71 -27.97 10.90
C MET A 1 -5.21 -28.00 9.46
N ASP A 2 -6.10 -28.13 8.48
CA ASP A 2 -5.76 -28.30 7.06
C ASP A 2 -4.95 -27.10 6.52
N ALA A 3 -3.90 -27.37 5.74
CA ALA A 3 -3.05 -26.33 5.12
C ALA A 3 -3.86 -25.37 4.23
N LYS A 4 -4.95 -25.85 3.62
CA LYS A 4 -5.89 -25.04 2.82
C LYS A 4 -6.71 -24.08 3.70
N VAL A 5 -7.06 -24.52 4.91
CA VAL A 5 -7.77 -23.70 5.90
C VAL A 5 -6.83 -22.65 6.51
N ARG A 6 -5.57 -22.99 6.79
CA ARG A 6 -4.54 -22.01 7.19
C ARG A 6 -4.33 -20.93 6.13
N ARG A 7 -4.15 -21.32 4.87
CA ARG A 7 -3.93 -20.37 3.76
C ARG A 7 -5.14 -19.47 3.52
N ALA A 8 -6.36 -19.98 3.69
CA ALA A 8 -7.59 -19.17 3.59
C ALA A 8 -7.75 -18.19 4.77
N LEU A 9 -7.35 -18.59 5.98
CA LEU A 9 -7.31 -17.73 7.16
C LEU A 9 -6.24 -16.64 7.03
N GLU A 10 -5.03 -16.99 6.58
CA GLU A 10 -3.94 -16.04 6.30
C GLU A 10 -4.36 -15.02 5.23
N LYS A 11 -5.00 -15.46 4.13
CA LYS A 11 -5.56 -14.55 3.12
C LYS A 11 -6.67 -13.65 3.67
N SER A 12 -7.54 -14.17 4.54
CA SER A 12 -8.62 -13.37 5.14
C SER A 12 -8.10 -12.34 6.15
N VAL A 13 -6.97 -12.62 6.83
CA VAL A 13 -6.28 -11.65 7.70
C VAL A 13 -5.46 -10.65 6.88
N ALA A 14 -4.91 -11.08 5.73
CA ALA A 14 -4.11 -10.26 4.83
C ALA A 14 -4.92 -9.23 4.03
N HIS A 15 -6.23 -9.46 3.84
CA HIS A 15 -7.11 -8.56 3.09
C HIS A 15 -8.08 -7.84 4.04
N GLN A 16 -7.68 -6.66 4.52
CA GLN A 16 -8.58 -5.80 5.30
C GLN A 16 -9.24 -4.77 4.39
N THR A 17 -10.57 -4.71 4.43
CA THR A 17 -11.36 -3.72 3.70
C THR A 17 -12.10 -2.82 4.68
N ARG A 18 -12.03 -1.50 4.46
CA ARG A 18 -12.81 -0.53 5.24
C ARG A 18 -13.45 0.50 4.31
N PRO A 19 -14.78 0.73 4.41
CA PRO A 19 -15.40 1.91 3.85
C PRO A 19 -14.95 3.13 4.66
N VAL A 20 -14.60 4.23 4.00
CA VAL A 20 -14.26 5.49 4.67
C VAL A 20 -15.27 6.56 4.32
N SER A 21 -16.06 6.95 5.32
CA SER A 21 -16.97 8.09 5.26
C SER A 21 -16.22 9.37 5.57
N GLY A 22 -15.75 10.06 4.52
CA GLY A 22 -14.98 11.30 4.66
C GLY A 22 -14.36 11.79 3.36
N GLY A 23 -15.16 11.92 2.30
CA GLY A 23 -14.71 12.30 0.96
C GLY A 23 -15.17 13.70 0.51
N ALA A 24 -15.30 14.67 1.43
CA ALA A 24 -15.58 16.05 1.05
C ALA A 24 -14.31 16.70 0.47
N GLY A 25 -13.99 16.45 -0.80
CA GLY A 25 -12.91 17.16 -1.49
C GLY A 25 -12.34 16.54 -2.78
N LEU A 26 -12.64 15.28 -3.12
CA LEU A 26 -11.93 14.57 -4.20
C LEU A 26 -12.70 14.55 -5.54
N ARG A 27 -13.36 15.65 -5.87
CA ARG A 27 -14.03 15.85 -7.17
C ARG A 27 -13.28 16.88 -8.02
N GLU A 28 -12.34 16.41 -8.84
CA GLU A 28 -11.84 17.20 -9.97
C GLU A 28 -11.83 16.39 -11.27
N LYS A 29 -12.41 16.96 -12.33
CA LYS A 29 -12.39 16.39 -13.69
C LYS A 29 -11.05 16.73 -14.38
N GLY A 30 -10.30 15.68 -14.73
CA GLY A 30 -9.44 15.57 -15.93
C GLY A 30 -8.26 16.52 -16.11
N GLY A 31 -7.06 16.09 -15.66
CA GLY A 31 -5.77 16.68 -16.02
C GLY A 31 -4.62 16.01 -15.26
N LYS A 32 -3.36 16.13 -15.73
CA LYS A 32 -2.17 15.58 -15.02
C LYS A 32 -2.07 16.09 -13.58
N ALA A 33 -2.39 17.37 -13.35
CA ALA A 33 -2.40 17.98 -12.03
C ALA A 33 -3.45 17.34 -11.09
N ALA A 34 -4.67 17.10 -11.57
CA ALA A 34 -5.72 16.43 -10.79
C ALA A 34 -5.37 14.97 -10.46
N HIS A 35 -4.68 14.26 -11.37
CA HIS A 35 -4.18 12.91 -11.09
C HIS A 35 -3.08 12.91 -10.02
N LEU A 36 -2.16 13.89 -10.05
CA LEU A 36 -1.13 14.03 -9.03
C LEU A 36 -1.72 14.39 -7.65
N ALA A 37 -2.69 15.30 -7.62
CA ALA A 37 -3.40 15.66 -6.40
C ALA A 37 -4.18 14.47 -5.81
N PHE A 38 -4.81 13.67 -6.68
CA PHE A 38 -5.50 12.44 -6.27
C PHE A 38 -4.54 11.38 -5.73
N GLY A 39 -3.37 11.22 -6.35
CA GLY A 39 -2.29 10.35 -5.85
C GLY A 39 -1.84 10.76 -4.44
N ALA A 40 -1.50 12.03 -4.25
CA ALA A 40 -1.09 12.56 -2.95
C ALA A 40 -2.17 12.43 -1.87
N ALA A 41 -3.44 12.63 -2.23
CA ALA A 41 -4.56 12.40 -1.32
C ALA A 41 -4.71 10.91 -0.95
N GLY A 42 -4.46 10.01 -1.90
CA GLY A 42 -4.41 8.57 -1.66
C GLY A 42 -3.31 8.17 -0.69
N GLU A 43 -2.10 8.71 -0.85
CA GLU A 43 -0.97 8.49 0.08
C GLU A 43 -1.27 9.02 1.49
N GLU A 44 -1.95 10.17 1.59
CA GLU A 44 -2.41 10.71 2.87
C GLU A 44 -3.44 9.82 3.55
N LEU A 45 -4.40 9.34 2.79
CA LEU A 45 -5.42 8.45 3.32
C LEU A 45 -4.83 7.10 3.75
N ALA A 46 -3.89 6.55 2.97
CA ALA A 46 -3.19 5.31 3.30
C ALA A 46 -2.36 5.46 4.59
N ALA A 47 -1.61 6.56 4.74
CA ALA A 47 -0.82 6.82 5.95
C ALA A 47 -1.71 6.92 7.20
N ARG A 48 -2.85 7.65 7.11
CA ARG A 48 -3.82 7.74 8.21
C ARG A 48 -4.46 6.40 8.53
N TYR A 49 -4.80 5.62 7.51
CA TYR A 49 -5.37 4.29 7.66
C TYR A 49 -4.40 3.37 8.41
N LEU A 50 -3.14 3.28 7.98
CA LEU A 50 -2.12 2.47 8.63
C LEU A 50 -1.88 2.93 10.08
N ALA A 51 -1.77 4.24 10.31
CA ALA A 51 -1.65 4.79 11.66
C ALA A 51 -2.85 4.42 12.55
N GLY A 52 -4.07 4.44 12.01
CA GLY A 52 -5.28 4.00 12.71
C GLY A 52 -5.32 2.50 13.03
N LEU A 53 -4.52 1.68 12.34
CA LEU A 53 -4.30 0.27 12.67
C LEU A 53 -3.16 0.06 13.68
N GLY A 54 -2.49 1.13 14.14
CA GLY A 54 -1.38 1.07 15.09
C GLY A 54 0.00 1.03 14.45
N TYR A 55 0.10 1.19 13.12
CA TYR A 55 1.39 1.25 12.45
C TYR A 55 2.05 2.60 12.75
N ARG A 56 3.37 2.60 12.95
CA ARG A 56 4.14 3.85 13.05
C ARG A 56 4.67 4.23 11.68
N ILE A 57 4.21 5.33 11.10
CA ILE A 57 4.79 5.87 9.85
C ILE A 57 6.22 6.35 10.15
N ILE A 58 7.19 5.81 9.40
CA ILE A 58 8.62 6.12 9.52
C ILE A 58 9.02 7.19 8.51
N ASP A 59 8.60 7.02 7.25
CA ASP A 59 8.96 7.93 6.17
C ASP A 59 7.94 7.84 5.00
N ARG A 60 7.96 8.81 4.10
CA ARG A 60 7.02 8.94 2.97
C ARG A 60 7.75 9.41 1.72
N ASN A 61 7.31 8.97 0.54
CA ASN A 61 7.88 9.36 -0.75
C ASN A 61 9.40 9.13 -0.81
N VAL A 62 9.84 7.95 -0.37
CA VAL A 62 11.26 7.61 -0.21
C VAL A 62 11.87 7.26 -1.55
N ARG A 63 12.98 7.91 -1.86
CA ARG A 63 13.79 7.64 -3.06
C ARG A 63 15.09 6.95 -2.66
N VAL A 64 15.33 5.79 -3.28
CA VAL A 64 16.55 5.01 -3.06
C VAL A 64 17.08 4.50 -4.40
N GLY A 65 18.24 5.02 -4.81
CA GLY A 65 18.73 4.84 -6.18
C GLY A 65 17.74 5.41 -7.21
N HIS A 66 17.29 4.55 -8.13
CA HIS A 66 16.26 4.88 -9.13
C HIS A 66 14.89 4.29 -8.80
N CYS A 67 14.68 3.88 -7.55
CA CYS A 67 13.46 3.26 -7.08
C CYS A 67 12.75 4.17 -6.06
N GLU A 68 11.43 4.02 -5.96
CA GLU A 68 10.57 4.81 -5.10
C GLU A 68 9.73 3.88 -4.22
N ILE A 69 9.48 4.31 -2.98
CA ILE A 69 8.59 3.67 -2.00
C ILE A 69 7.67 4.75 -1.45
N ASP A 70 6.36 4.55 -1.53
CA ASP A 70 5.39 5.58 -1.16
C ASP A 70 5.35 5.81 0.35
N LEU A 71 5.33 4.73 1.16
CA LEU A 71 5.38 4.80 2.62
C LEU A 71 6.32 3.74 3.19
N ILE A 72 7.04 4.10 4.25
CA ILE A 72 7.71 3.16 5.14
C ILE A 72 7.04 3.28 6.50
N ALA A 73 6.59 2.15 7.04
CA ALA A 73 5.95 2.07 8.34
C ALA A 73 6.58 0.96 9.18
N ARG A 74 6.20 0.91 10.46
CA ARG A 74 6.56 -0.17 11.39
C ARG A 74 5.29 -0.79 11.96
N ASP A 75 5.20 -2.11 11.86
CA ASP A 75 4.13 -2.97 12.41
C ASP A 75 4.75 -3.87 13.48
N GLY A 76 4.71 -3.44 14.74
CA GLY A 76 5.46 -4.06 15.82
C GLY A 76 6.98 -3.98 15.60
N GLU A 77 7.62 -5.12 15.38
CA GLU A 77 9.06 -5.22 15.11
C GLU A 77 9.41 -5.28 13.63
N GLU A 78 8.41 -5.34 12.73
CA GLU A 78 8.62 -5.49 11.30
C GLU A 78 8.56 -4.14 10.57
N LEU A 79 9.48 -3.92 9.63
CA LEU A 79 9.37 -2.81 8.69
C LEU A 79 8.41 -3.16 7.55
N VAL A 80 7.55 -2.22 7.21
CA VAL A 80 6.55 -2.38 6.16
C VAL A 80 6.81 -1.33 5.11
N PHE A 81 7.20 -1.78 3.93
CA PHE A 81 7.32 -0.95 2.74
C PHE A 81 5.99 -1.00 2.00
N THR A 82 5.30 0.12 1.88
CA THR A 82 3.94 0.15 1.33
C THR A 82 3.91 0.90 0.00
N GLU A 83 3.42 0.22 -1.03
CA GLU A 83 2.96 0.85 -2.27
C GLU A 83 1.52 1.33 -2.07
N VAL A 84 1.22 2.54 -2.52
CA VAL A 84 -0.12 3.13 -2.49
C VAL A 84 -0.66 3.26 -3.90
N ARG A 85 -1.87 2.73 -4.13
CA ARG A 85 -2.55 2.86 -5.43
C ARG A 85 -3.86 3.59 -5.29
N ALA A 86 -3.89 4.84 -5.71
CA ALA A 86 -5.11 5.61 -5.87
C ALA A 86 -5.70 5.36 -7.26
N ARG A 87 -6.95 4.90 -7.33
CA ARG A 87 -7.70 4.73 -8.58
C ARG A 87 -9.12 5.23 -8.45
N ARG A 88 -9.71 5.61 -9.59
CA ARG A 88 -11.16 5.73 -9.72
C ARG A 88 -11.75 4.37 -10.01
N ASP A 89 -13.02 4.18 -9.68
CA ASP A 89 -13.73 2.93 -9.90
C ASP A 89 -13.42 2.38 -11.30
N ASN A 90 -12.82 1.20 -11.32
CA ASN A 90 -12.48 0.46 -12.51
C ASN A 90 -12.82 -1.01 -12.24
N PRO A 91 -13.92 -1.52 -12.82
CA PRO A 91 -14.45 -2.83 -12.50
C PRO A 91 -13.60 -4.02 -13.01
N VAL A 92 -12.42 -3.77 -13.60
CA VAL A 92 -11.73 -4.76 -14.46
C VAL A 92 -10.56 -5.51 -13.79
N ALA A 93 -10.03 -5.08 -12.62
CA ALA A 93 -8.91 -5.81 -11.98
C ALA A 93 -8.86 -5.64 -10.45
N ALA A 94 -8.42 -6.69 -9.74
CA ALA A 94 -8.12 -6.60 -8.31
C ALA A 94 -6.88 -5.71 -8.07
N PRO A 95 -6.76 -5.02 -6.92
CA PRO A 95 -5.62 -4.14 -6.65
C PRO A 95 -4.25 -4.78 -6.85
N GLU A 96 -4.06 -6.00 -6.38
CA GLU A 96 -2.82 -6.77 -6.51
C GLU A 96 -2.47 -7.04 -7.99
N ASP A 97 -3.47 -7.28 -8.84
CA ASP A 97 -3.28 -7.49 -10.29
C ASP A 97 -2.80 -6.21 -11.00
N THR A 98 -2.94 -5.05 -10.36
CA THR A 98 -2.42 -3.78 -10.90
C THR A 98 -0.93 -3.56 -10.61
N VAL A 99 -0.34 -4.34 -9.69
CA VAL A 99 1.09 -4.29 -9.40
C VAL A 99 1.82 -5.37 -10.21
N GLY A 100 2.18 -5.02 -11.44
CA GLY A 100 2.89 -5.94 -12.34
C GLY A 100 4.27 -6.38 -11.81
N PRO A 101 4.84 -7.48 -12.34
CA PRO A 101 6.08 -8.10 -11.85
C PRO A 101 7.26 -7.12 -11.81
N VAL A 102 7.41 -6.27 -12.82
CA VAL A 102 8.47 -5.24 -12.88
C VAL A 102 8.38 -4.25 -11.71
N LYS A 103 7.16 -3.90 -11.27
CA LYS A 103 6.96 -2.99 -10.14
C LYS A 103 7.29 -3.71 -8.83
N LEU A 104 6.91 -4.98 -8.68
CA LEU A 104 7.28 -5.80 -7.51
C LEU A 104 8.80 -5.93 -7.37
N GLU A 105 9.51 -6.27 -8.45
CA GLU A 105 10.98 -6.33 -8.46
C GLU A 105 11.63 -5.01 -8.03
N ARG A 106 11.08 -3.88 -8.49
CA ARG A 106 11.55 -2.55 -8.09
C ARG A 106 11.29 -2.26 -6.61
N LEU A 107 10.15 -2.67 -6.07
CA LEU A 107 9.82 -2.50 -4.66
C LEU A 107 10.74 -3.34 -3.77
N VAL A 108 10.97 -4.61 -4.14
CA VAL A 108 11.93 -5.49 -3.45
C VAL A 108 13.32 -4.86 -3.45
N ARG A 109 13.80 -4.42 -4.61
CA ARG A 109 15.11 -3.76 -4.72
C ARG A 109 15.18 -2.49 -3.87
N ALA A 110 14.12 -1.66 -3.88
CA ALA A 110 14.07 -0.43 -3.11
C ALA A 110 14.17 -0.71 -1.61
N ALA A 111 13.35 -1.63 -1.11
CA ALA A 111 13.34 -2.05 0.27
C ALA A 111 14.70 -2.61 0.70
N SER A 112 15.31 -3.51 -0.07
CA SER A 112 16.64 -4.06 0.21
C SER A 112 17.73 -2.98 0.27
N LEU A 113 17.72 -2.01 -0.65
CA LEU A 113 18.70 -0.92 -0.62
C LEU A 113 18.48 0.01 0.58
N TRP A 114 17.23 0.25 0.94
CA TRP A 114 16.90 1.07 2.11
C TRP A 114 17.34 0.40 3.40
N THR A 115 17.04 -0.89 3.60
CA THR A 115 17.45 -1.63 4.81
C THR A 115 18.97 -1.70 4.94
N GLN A 116 19.69 -1.97 3.84
CA GLN A 116 21.15 -1.94 3.82
C GLN A 116 21.70 -0.56 4.24
N ARG A 117 21.16 0.52 3.68
CA ARG A 117 21.58 1.89 4.02
C ARG A 117 21.34 2.23 5.50
N MET A 118 20.28 1.70 6.08
CA MET A 118 19.90 1.92 7.48
C MET A 118 20.54 0.92 8.44
N ASN A 119 21.38 0.00 7.94
CA ASN A 119 21.95 -1.12 8.69
C ASN A 119 20.87 -1.89 9.48
N TYR A 120 19.72 -2.12 8.84
CA TYR A 120 18.59 -2.82 9.42
C TYR A 120 18.61 -4.29 9.02
N GLU A 121 18.68 -5.16 10.03
CA GLU A 121 18.76 -6.63 9.87
C GLU A 121 17.47 -7.35 10.32
N GLY A 122 16.43 -6.60 10.71
CA GLY A 122 15.16 -7.19 11.12
C GLY A 122 14.29 -7.61 9.94
N PHE A 123 13.14 -8.21 10.25
CA PHE A 123 12.17 -8.59 9.24
C PHE A 123 11.54 -7.37 8.56
N TRP A 124 11.22 -7.56 7.30
CA TRP A 124 10.45 -6.59 6.53
C TRP A 124 9.60 -7.27 5.47
N ARG A 125 8.52 -6.58 5.08
CA ARG A 125 7.61 -7.02 4.02
C ARG A 125 7.15 -5.87 3.16
N ILE A 126 6.52 -6.20 2.05
CA ILE A 126 5.89 -5.24 1.15
C ILE A 126 4.37 -5.39 1.24
N ASP A 127 3.69 -4.31 1.61
CA ASP A 127 2.22 -4.23 1.64
C ASP A 127 1.73 -3.36 0.46
N LEU A 128 0.48 -3.59 0.03
CA LEU A 128 -0.24 -2.71 -0.89
C LEU A 128 -1.43 -2.08 -0.17
N VAL A 129 -1.57 -0.76 -0.30
CA VAL A 129 -2.79 -0.06 0.09
C VAL A 129 -3.43 0.55 -1.16
N ALA A 130 -4.61 0.06 -1.51
CA ALA A 130 -5.38 0.58 -2.62
C ALA A 130 -6.52 1.47 -2.12
N VAL A 131 -6.64 2.65 -2.72
CA VAL A 131 -7.70 3.63 -2.49
C VAL A 131 -8.53 3.72 -3.75
N THR A 132 -9.78 3.25 -3.70
CA THR A 132 -10.73 3.36 -4.81
C THR A 132 -11.77 4.41 -4.49
N SER A 133 -11.88 5.43 -5.34
CA SER A 133 -12.97 6.40 -5.27
C SER A 133 -14.12 6.00 -6.18
N PHE A 134 -15.34 5.99 -5.65
CA PHE A 134 -16.56 5.69 -6.38
C PHE A 134 -17.36 6.95 -6.70
N ASP A 135 -18.27 6.83 -7.65
CA ASP A 135 -19.25 7.87 -7.90
C ASP A 135 -20.08 8.14 -6.65
N GLY A 136 -20.33 9.42 -6.37
CA GLY A 136 -21.00 9.86 -5.13
C GLY A 136 -20.03 10.22 -3.98
N GLY A 137 -18.71 10.04 -4.17
CA GLY A 137 -17.70 10.49 -3.21
C GLY A 137 -17.37 9.46 -2.12
N GLU A 138 -17.91 8.26 -2.22
CA GLU A 138 -17.51 7.12 -1.39
C GLU A 138 -16.08 6.69 -1.73
N MET A 139 -15.33 6.25 -0.71
CA MET A 139 -14.00 5.68 -0.87
C MET A 139 -13.89 4.34 -0.15
N LYS A 140 -13.27 3.39 -0.83
CA LYS A 140 -12.88 2.09 -0.26
C LYS A 140 -11.37 2.02 -0.15
N LEU A 141 -10.90 1.61 1.03
CA LEU A 141 -9.52 1.16 1.19
C LEU A 141 -9.46 -0.36 1.26
N GLU A 142 -8.44 -0.90 0.59
CA GLU A 142 -8.06 -2.29 0.62
C GLU A 142 -6.58 -2.35 1.01
N HIS A 143 -6.27 -3.03 2.11
CA HIS A 143 -4.90 -3.25 2.56
C HIS A 143 -4.58 -4.72 2.39
N ILE A 144 -3.59 -5.00 1.56
CA ILE A 144 -3.11 -6.34 1.24
C ILE A 144 -1.71 -6.47 1.81
N LYS A 145 -1.56 -7.33 2.81
CA LYS A 145 -0.26 -7.62 3.42
C LYS A 145 0.55 -8.59 2.57
N SER A 146 1.87 -8.41 2.55
CA SER A 146 2.82 -9.35 1.92
C SER A 146 2.50 -9.68 0.46
N ILE A 147 2.55 -8.68 -0.41
CA ILE A 147 2.32 -8.86 -1.87
C ILE A 147 3.49 -9.52 -2.60
N THR A 148 4.57 -9.84 -1.88
CA THR A 148 5.73 -10.61 -2.34
C THR A 148 5.91 -11.83 -1.46
N GLU A 149 6.67 -12.82 -1.95
CA GLU A 149 7.17 -13.90 -1.10
C GLU A 149 7.93 -13.32 0.11
N PRO A 150 8.00 -14.05 1.25
CA PRO A 150 8.73 -13.62 2.43
C PRO A 150 10.18 -13.26 2.10
N ILE A 151 10.65 -12.13 2.62
CA ILE A 151 12.00 -11.64 2.37
C ILE A 151 12.76 -11.70 3.70
N SER A 152 13.72 -12.60 3.77
CA SER A 152 14.63 -12.82 4.89
C SER A 152 15.94 -12.08 4.71
#